data_AF-A0A560QP90-F1
#
_entry.id   AF-A0A560QP90-F1
#
_cell.length_a   1.000
_cell.length_b   1.000
_cell.length_c   1.000
_cell.angle_alpha   90.00
_cell.angle_beta   90.00
_cell.angle_gamma   90.00
#
_symmetry.space_group_name_H-M   'P 1'
#
loop_
_entity.id
_entity.type
_entity.pdbx_description
1 polymer ?
#
loop_
_entity_poly.entity_id
_entity_poly.type
_entity_poly.pdbx_seq_one_letter_code
_entity_poly.pdbx_strand_id
1 'polypeptide(L)'
;MFHLPTSAYALTTVQFEKLGRIKLKLVTVNQQIDLFAGAYAMQRFENGLKANSIKADQSTILSLYRFCERSDINLIQRVADQDPFKIGEIEALSSYCGYTQDTGDPVDPGWYAARMRGAKAFINYLWLFYQE
;
A
#
# COMPACT_ATOMS: atom_id res chain seq x y z
N MET A 1 -8.41 25.93 4.37
CA MET A 1 -8.42 24.50 4.73
C MET A 1 -8.74 23.75 3.45
N PHE A 2 -7.72 23.18 2.78
CA PHE A 2 -7.94 22.45 1.53
C PHE A 2 -8.57 21.10 1.87
N HIS A 3 -9.86 20.92 1.55
CA HIS A 3 -10.48 19.61 1.58
C HIS A 3 -9.88 18.78 0.44
N LEU A 4 -8.88 17.96 0.75
CA LEU A 4 -8.42 16.93 -0.16
C LEU A 4 -9.61 16.01 -0.47
N PRO A 5 -9.85 15.67 -1.75
CA PRO A 5 -10.88 14.70 -2.09
C PRO A 5 -10.64 13.41 -1.31
N THR A 6 -11.72 12.83 -0.80
CA THR A 6 -11.64 11.57 -0.05
C THR A 6 -11.11 10.49 -0.99
N SER A 7 -9.91 9.99 -0.70
CA SER A 7 -9.28 8.91 -1.46
C SER A 7 -10.23 7.72 -1.60
N ALA A 8 -10.25 7.11 -2.78
CA ALA A 8 -10.97 5.84 -3.01
C ALA A 8 -10.37 4.70 -2.16
N TYR A 9 -9.15 4.88 -1.65
CA TYR A 9 -8.42 3.90 -0.86
C TYR A 9 -8.51 4.16 0.65
N ALA A 10 -8.86 3.11 1.38
CA ALA A 10 -8.96 3.12 2.83
C ALA A 10 -8.51 1.79 3.45
N LEU A 11 -8.26 1.78 4.77
CA LEU A 11 -8.07 0.55 5.53
C LEU A 11 -9.39 0.15 6.19
N THR A 12 -9.74 -1.12 6.09
CA THR A 12 -10.83 -1.72 6.87
C THR A 12 -10.32 -2.87 7.72
N THR A 13 -11.03 -3.20 8.81
CA THR A 13 -10.72 -4.38 9.61
C THR A 13 -11.65 -5.51 9.17
N VAL A 14 -11.07 -6.60 8.69
CA VAL A 14 -11.81 -7.81 8.28
C VAL A 14 -11.58 -8.90 9.31
N GLN A 15 -12.67 -9.53 9.77
CA GLN A 15 -12.63 -10.67 10.67
C GLN A 15 -12.80 -11.96 9.87
N PHE A 16 -11.84 -12.86 9.98
CA PHE A 16 -11.86 -14.16 9.31
C PHE A 16 -12.41 -15.22 10.28
N GLU A 17 -13.73 -15.44 10.24
CA GLU A 17 -14.41 -16.40 11.12
C GLU A 17 -13.82 -17.81 11.02
N LYS A 18 -13.53 -18.25 9.79
CA LYS A 18 -13.01 -19.59 9.51
C LYS A 18 -11.51 -19.75 9.81
N LEU A 19 -10.80 -18.65 10.07
CA LEU A 19 -9.38 -18.64 10.43
C LEU A 19 -9.21 -18.22 11.90
N GLY A 20 -9.96 -18.86 12.81
CA GLY A 20 -9.83 -18.62 14.25
C GLY A 20 -10.20 -17.20 14.69
N ARG A 21 -11.12 -16.53 13.97
CA ARG A 21 -11.57 -15.15 14.25
C ARG A 21 -10.44 -14.11 14.22
N ILE A 22 -9.42 -14.35 13.42
CA ILE A 22 -8.32 -13.40 13.25
C ILE A 22 -8.85 -12.13 12.59
N LYS A 23 -8.37 -10.98 13.08
CA LYS A 23 -8.69 -9.65 12.55
C LYS A 23 -7.48 -9.11 11.81
N LEU A 24 -7.64 -8.88 10.51
CA LEU A 24 -6.61 -8.25 9.68
C LEU A 24 -7.08 -6.88 9.22
N LYS A 25 -6.18 -5.89 9.25
CA LYS A 25 -6.42 -4.62 8.57
C LYS A 25 -6.03 -4.79 7.11
N LEU A 26 -6.94 -4.55 6.18
CA LEU A 26 -6.75 -4.72 4.75
C LEU A 26 -7.06 -3.42 4.01
N VAL A 27 -6.35 -3.20 2.91
CA VAL A 27 -6.65 -2.12 1.99
C VAL A 27 -7.96 -2.40 1.25
N THR A 28 -8.74 -1.36 1.07
CA THR A 28 -9.96 -1.34 0.27
C THR A 28 -9.86 -0.27 -0.80
N VAL A 29 -10.51 -0.51 -1.94
CA VAL A 29 -10.76 0.45 -3.00
C VAL A 29 -12.27 0.48 -3.24
N ASN A 30 -12.89 1.66 -3.23
CA ASN A 30 -14.34 1.80 -3.39
C ASN A 30 -15.16 0.90 -2.43
N GLN A 31 -14.73 0.81 -1.17
CA GLN A 31 -15.34 -0.01 -0.10
C GLN A 31 -15.25 -1.54 -0.32
N GLN A 32 -14.55 -2.01 -1.34
CA GLN A 32 -14.27 -3.42 -1.57
C GLN A 32 -12.81 -3.73 -1.23
N ILE A 33 -12.53 -4.95 -0.75
CA ILE A 33 -11.15 -5.37 -0.47
C ILE A 33 -10.36 -5.34 -1.77
N ASP A 34 -9.22 -4.65 -1.76
CA ASP A 34 -8.30 -4.67 -2.90
C ASP A 34 -7.72 -6.07 -3.07
N LEU A 35 -7.88 -6.66 -4.26
CA LEU A 35 -7.53 -8.05 -4.49
C LEU A 35 -6.03 -8.29 -4.34
N PHE A 36 -5.19 -7.37 -4.84
CA PHE A 36 -3.74 -7.53 -4.82
C PHE A 36 -3.16 -7.32 -3.42
N ALA A 37 -3.55 -6.26 -2.73
CA ALA A 37 -3.13 -6.01 -1.36
C ALA A 37 -3.69 -7.07 -0.40
N GLY A 38 -4.91 -7.56 -0.65
CA GLY A 38 -5.53 -8.67 0.08
C GLY A 38 -4.76 -9.98 -0.12
N ALA A 39 -4.46 -10.35 -1.37
CA ALA A 39 -3.65 -11.53 -1.68
C ALA A 39 -2.26 -11.45 -1.05
N TYR A 40 -1.62 -10.28 -1.09
CA TYR A 40 -0.36 -10.03 -0.39
C TYR A 40 -0.51 -10.27 1.11
N ALA A 41 -1.52 -9.68 1.77
CA ALA A 41 -1.75 -9.88 3.19
C ALA A 41 -1.93 -11.35 3.57
N MET A 42 -2.66 -12.11 2.75
CA MET A 42 -2.87 -13.55 2.95
C MET A 42 -1.57 -14.34 2.80
N GLN A 43 -0.79 -14.07 1.75
CA GLN A 43 0.52 -14.70 1.57
C GLN A 43 1.46 -14.42 2.76
N ARG A 44 1.47 -13.18 3.27
CA ARG A 44 2.27 -12.82 4.45
C ARG A 44 1.79 -13.55 5.69
N PHE A 45 0.49 -13.68 5.87
CA PHE A 45 -0.10 -14.43 6.97
C PHE A 45 0.25 -15.92 6.92
N GLU A 46 0.14 -16.55 5.76
CA GLU A 46 0.53 -17.96 5.54
C GLU A 46 2.02 -18.19 5.79
N ASN A 47 2.86 -17.19 5.48
CA ASN A 47 4.28 -17.19 5.81
C ASN A 47 4.59 -16.92 7.29
N GLY A 48 3.58 -16.89 8.17
CA GLY A 48 3.73 -16.79 9.62
C GLY A 48 3.86 -15.36 10.16
N LEU A 49 3.59 -14.32 9.37
CA LEU A 49 3.59 -12.95 9.89
C LEU A 49 2.43 -12.70 10.84
N LYS A 50 2.73 -11.98 11.92
CA LYS A 50 1.72 -11.55 12.90
C LYS A 50 0.81 -10.48 12.32
N ALA A 51 -0.44 -10.43 12.80
CA ALA A 51 -1.45 -9.46 12.36
C ALA A 51 -0.98 -7.98 12.46
N ASN A 52 -0.19 -7.64 13.48
CA ASN A 52 0.37 -6.28 13.61
C ASN A 52 1.38 -5.94 12.50
N SER A 53 2.17 -6.92 12.04
CA SER A 53 3.09 -6.75 10.92
C SER A 53 2.32 -6.60 9.61
N ILE A 54 1.28 -7.42 9.40
CA ILE A 54 0.39 -7.30 8.23
C ILE A 54 -0.29 -5.92 8.21
N LYS A 55 -0.75 -5.43 9.35
CA LYS A 55 -1.30 -4.08 9.48
C LYS A 55 -0.29 -3.01 9.05
N ALA A 56 0.98 -3.15 9.43
CA ALA A 56 2.04 -2.23 9.03
C ALA A 56 2.23 -2.27 7.51
N ASP A 57 2.37 -3.47 6.93
CA ASP A 57 2.49 -3.67 5.48
C ASP A 57 1.31 -2.99 4.74
N GLN A 58 0.08 -3.26 5.17
CA GLN A 58 -1.13 -2.70 4.55
C GLN A 58 -1.22 -1.17 4.69
N SER A 59 -0.69 -0.60 5.76
CA SER A 59 -0.61 0.87 5.92
C SER A 59 0.40 1.51 4.95
N THR A 60 1.49 0.82 4.66
CA THR A 60 2.48 1.28 3.66
C THR A 60 1.94 1.13 2.24
N ILE A 61 1.21 0.05 1.94
CA ILE A 61 0.53 -0.17 0.65
C ILE A 61 -0.54 0.91 0.42
N LEU A 62 -1.33 1.24 1.44
CA LEU A 62 -2.28 2.34 1.36
C LEU A 62 -1.60 3.66 1.00
N SER A 63 -0.41 3.92 1.56
CA SER A 63 0.36 5.14 1.27
C SER A 63 0.81 5.17 -0.19
N LEU A 64 1.27 4.03 -0.73
CA LEU A 64 1.62 3.88 -2.14
C LEU A 64 0.41 4.11 -3.05
N TYR A 65 -0.74 3.45 -2.80
CA TYR A 65 -1.92 3.64 -3.63
C TYR A 65 -2.43 5.08 -3.63
N ARG A 66 -2.41 5.75 -2.49
CA ARG A 66 -2.78 7.17 -2.41
C ARG A 66 -1.81 8.09 -3.17
N PHE A 67 -0.53 7.76 -3.16
CA PHE A 67 0.43 8.45 -4.01
C PHE A 67 0.10 8.25 -5.50
N CYS A 68 -0.15 7.00 -5.90
CA CYS A 68 -0.51 6.67 -7.28
C CYS A 68 -1.81 7.36 -7.72
N GLU A 69 -2.84 7.36 -6.88
CA GLU A 69 -4.10 8.07 -7.12
C GLU A 69 -3.89 9.56 -7.35
N ARG A 70 -3.06 10.22 -6.52
CA ARG A 70 -2.76 11.65 -6.67
C ARG A 70 -1.90 11.99 -7.88
N SER A 71 -1.09 11.03 -8.33
CA SER A 71 -0.15 11.21 -9.44
C SER A 71 -0.74 10.75 -10.77
N ASP A 72 -2.01 10.35 -10.80
CA ASP A 72 -2.70 9.76 -11.96
C ASP A 72 -1.96 8.52 -12.51
N ILE A 73 -1.43 7.69 -11.60
CA ILE A 73 -0.70 6.47 -11.91
C ILE A 73 -1.60 5.26 -11.65
N ASN A 74 -1.92 4.52 -12.71
CA ASN A 74 -2.53 3.20 -12.57
C ASN A 74 -1.43 2.15 -12.31
N LEU A 75 -1.15 1.88 -11.03
CA LEU A 75 -0.08 0.96 -10.62
C LEU A 75 -0.23 -0.44 -11.21
N ILE A 76 -1.44 -1.00 -11.20
CA ILE A 76 -1.68 -2.38 -11.68
C ILE A 76 -1.45 -2.46 -13.18
N GLN A 77 -1.99 -1.49 -13.94
CA GLN A 77 -1.78 -1.43 -15.39
C GLN A 77 -0.30 -1.31 -15.74
N ARG A 78 0.46 -0.47 -15.02
CA ARG A 78 1.90 -0.33 -15.25
C ARG A 78 2.68 -1.62 -15.02
N VAL A 79 2.35 -2.35 -13.95
CA VAL A 79 2.99 -3.65 -13.70
C VAL A 79 2.66 -4.63 -14.82
N ALA A 80 1.40 -4.67 -15.29
CA ALA A 80 0.99 -5.53 -16.40
C ALA A 80 1.69 -5.16 -17.72
N ASP A 81 1.87 -3.87 -18.00
CA ASP A 81 2.56 -3.36 -19.19
C ASP A 81 4.09 -3.44 -19.10
N GLN A 82 4.61 -3.93 -17.97
CA GLN A 82 6.03 -3.92 -17.64
C GLN A 82 6.66 -2.51 -17.75
N ASP A 83 5.90 -1.46 -17.43
CA ASP A 83 6.33 -0.06 -17.45
C ASP A 83 6.89 0.35 -16.08
N PRO A 84 8.23 0.42 -15.92
CA PRO A 84 8.84 0.73 -14.63
C PRO A 84 8.61 2.19 -14.24
N PHE A 85 8.60 2.44 -12.92
CA PHE A 85 8.63 3.82 -12.41
C PHE A 85 9.88 4.56 -12.89
N LYS A 86 9.67 5.79 -13.36
CA LYS A 86 10.75 6.72 -13.72
C LYS A 86 11.39 7.27 -12.46
N ILE A 87 12.64 7.72 -12.58
CA ILE A 87 13.40 8.26 -11.43
C ILE A 87 12.65 9.41 -10.73
N GLY A 88 12.04 10.33 -11.50
CA GLY A 88 11.27 11.45 -10.93
C GLY A 88 10.01 11.00 -10.18
N GLU A 89 9.40 9.88 -10.58
CA GLU A 89 8.25 9.32 -9.87
C GLU A 89 8.67 8.66 -8.56
N ILE A 90 9.86 8.04 -8.53
CA ILE A 90 10.47 7.49 -7.31
C ILE A 90 10.83 8.60 -6.34
N GLU A 91 11.40 9.70 -6.83
CA GLU A 91 11.70 10.90 -6.04
C GLU A 91 10.43 11.55 -5.48
N ALA A 92 9.36 11.60 -6.28
CA ALA A 92 8.06 12.09 -5.86
C ALA A 92 7.43 11.18 -4.79
N LEU A 93 7.51 9.85 -4.96
CA LEU A 93 7.05 8.89 -3.95
C LEU A 93 7.84 9.02 -2.65
N SER A 94 9.16 9.14 -2.75
CA SER A 94 10.05 9.37 -1.61
C SER A 94 9.65 10.63 -0.84
N SER A 95 9.48 11.74 -1.56
CA SER A 95 9.00 13.00 -0.98
C SER A 95 7.63 12.81 -0.33
N TYR A 96 6.68 12.16 -1.00
CA TYR A 96 5.35 11.88 -0.45
C TYR A 96 5.41 11.06 0.84
N CYS A 97 6.31 10.08 0.92
CA CYS A 97 6.49 9.26 2.11
C CYS A 97 7.09 10.04 3.28
N GLY A 98 7.84 11.11 3.01
CA GLY A 98 8.52 11.96 3.98
C GLY A 98 7.61 12.92 4.76
N TYR A 99 6.36 13.11 4.32
CA TYR A 99 5.44 14.06 4.95
C TYR A 99 4.09 13.43 5.31
N THR A 100 3.43 14.02 6.30
CA THR A 100 2.03 13.77 6.61
C THR A 100 1.14 14.49 5.61
N GLN A 101 0.08 13.82 5.16
CA GLN A 101 -0.74 14.35 4.06
C GLN A 101 -1.78 15.37 4.54
N ASP A 102 -2.06 15.40 5.83
CA ASP A 102 -3.08 16.27 6.43
C ASP A 102 -2.47 17.59 6.94
N THR A 103 -1.29 17.54 7.57
CA THR A 103 -0.64 18.73 8.15
C THR A 103 0.57 19.21 7.35
N GLY A 104 1.16 18.36 6.51
CA GLY A 104 2.40 18.68 5.79
C GLY A 104 3.65 18.57 6.65
N ASP A 105 3.54 18.06 7.89
CA ASP A 105 4.68 17.90 8.78
C ASP A 105 5.58 16.75 8.33
N PRO A 106 6.92 16.87 8.50
CA PRO A 106 7.84 15.76 8.30
C PRO A 106 7.47 14.57 9.17
N VAL A 107 7.53 13.36 8.61
CA VAL A 107 7.40 12.13 9.40
C VAL A 107 8.73 11.72 10.00
N ASP A 108 8.66 10.97 11.09
CA ASP A 108 9.85 10.35 11.68
C ASP A 108 10.57 9.43 10.67
N PRO A 109 11.92 9.38 10.67
CA PRO A 109 12.69 8.59 9.72
C PRO A 109 12.35 7.10 9.67
N GLY A 110 11.92 6.51 10.79
CA GLY A 110 11.48 5.12 10.86
C GLY A 110 10.20 4.89 10.06
N TRP A 111 9.26 5.84 10.12
CA TRP A 111 8.02 5.80 9.35
C TRP A 111 8.26 6.01 7.85
N TYR A 112 9.10 6.98 7.49
CA TYR A 112 9.54 7.17 6.11
C TYR A 112 10.14 5.89 5.54
N ALA A 113 11.12 5.31 6.26
CA ALA A 113 11.79 4.10 5.81
C ALA A 113 10.84 2.89 5.72
N ALA A 114 9.88 2.77 6.64
CA ALA A 114 8.85 1.74 6.58
C ALA A 114 7.96 1.89 5.34
N ARG A 115 7.49 3.11 5.02
CA ARG A 115 6.68 3.39 3.82
C ARG A 115 7.43 3.03 2.54
N MET A 116 8.69 3.47 2.41
CA MET A 116 9.50 3.17 1.22
C MET A 116 9.79 1.67 1.07
N ARG A 117 10.18 0.99 2.16
CA ARG A 117 10.43 -0.46 2.11
C ARG A 117 9.16 -1.24 1.79
N GLY A 118 8.04 -0.88 2.40
CA GLY A 118 6.75 -1.54 2.18
C GLY A 118 6.24 -1.34 0.74
N ALA A 119 6.33 -0.11 0.21
CA ALA A 119 6.00 0.18 -1.18
C ALA A 119 6.84 -0.66 -2.14
N LYS A 120 8.17 -0.68 -1.96
CA LYS A 120 9.07 -1.50 -2.77
C LYS A 120 8.74 -2.99 -2.68
N ALA A 121 8.51 -3.52 -1.48
CA ALA A 121 8.21 -4.93 -1.27
C ALA A 121 6.90 -5.33 -1.98
N PHE A 122 5.88 -4.46 -1.95
CA PHE A 122 4.63 -4.71 -2.63
C PHE A 122 4.75 -4.60 -4.15
N ILE A 123 5.46 -3.60 -4.68
CA ILE A 123 5.74 -3.50 -6.13
C ILE A 123 6.47 -4.74 -6.63
N ASN A 124 7.49 -5.21 -5.89
CA ASN A 124 8.19 -6.44 -6.22
C ASN A 124 7.25 -7.65 -6.21
N TYR A 125 6.36 -7.74 -5.22
CA TYR A 125 5.35 -8.79 -5.17
C TYR A 125 4.42 -8.77 -6.38
N LEU A 126 3.94 -7.59 -6.79
CA LEU A 126 3.12 -7.45 -8.00
C LEU A 126 3.89 -7.93 -9.23
N TRP A 127 5.17 -7.61 -9.32
CA TRP A 127 6.02 -7.99 -10.46
C TRP A 127 6.20 -9.51 -10.61
N LEU A 128 6.15 -10.27 -9.50
CA LEU A 128 6.25 -11.74 -9.54
C LEU A 128 5.11 -12.41 -10.31
N PHE A 129 3.97 -11.75 -10.49
CA PHE A 129 2.86 -12.31 -11.27
C PHE A 129 3.03 -12.15 -12.78
N TYR A 130 3.94 -11.28 -13.23
CA TYR A 130 4.08 -10.87 -14.63
C TYR A 130 5.48 -11.14 -15.20
N GLN A 131 6.36 -11.78 -14.43
CA GLN A 131 7.60 -12.37 -14.92
C GLN A 131 7.31 -13.79 -15.38
N GLU A 132 6.93 -13.95 -16.64
CA GLU A 132 7.09 -15.21 -17.41
C GLU A 132 8.41 -15.20 -18.18
#